data_AF-A0A4V6MWR0-F1
#
_entry.id   AF-A0A4V6MWR0-F1
#
_cell.length_a   1.000
_cell.length_b   1.000
_cell.length_c   1.000
_cell.angle_alpha   90.00
_cell.angle_beta   90.00
_cell.angle_gamma   90.00
#
_symmetry.space_group_name_H-M   'P 1'
#
loop_
_entity.id
_entity.type
_entity.pdbx_description
1 polymer ?
#
loop_
_entity_poly.entity_id
_entity_poly.type
_entity_poly.pdbx_seq_one_letter_code
_entity_poly.pdbx_strand_id
1 'polypeptide(L)'
;MSETKQTCTCGQCFEGWLSPRMKELLDYSTELRYGLAKSLLHTQDGVGEDVTSVLPIDYTHIDNSVYYLPLEVRHKIGPSTQSGDAVYRGYIAVFEAIKDLLSEERKDFPTVATVSAKLAELRDSEDASLKPIAVFLDNGGKAEYALDCIVDRAREELTPLGRLYDAETQYIDAVLDGEENHEKCANDLDFGLVREKLGLSVESLGALPDDDEDSRDPVSDDEE
;
A
#
# COMPACT_ATOMS: atom_id res chain seq x y z
N MET A 1 7.58 34.89 -7.88
CA MET A 1 7.20 34.14 -6.67
C MET A 1 8.35 33.19 -6.42
N SER A 2 9.15 33.44 -5.38
CA SER A 2 10.32 32.60 -5.09
C SER A 2 9.83 31.23 -4.63
N GLU A 3 10.10 30.20 -5.41
CA GLU A 3 10.05 28.81 -4.96
C GLU A 3 11.04 28.67 -3.80
N THR A 4 10.56 28.73 -2.57
CA THR A 4 11.30 28.18 -1.45
C THR A 4 11.44 26.69 -1.71
N LYS A 5 12.58 26.28 -2.28
CA LYS A 5 13.04 24.89 -2.21
C LYS A 5 12.89 24.49 -0.75
N GLN A 6 11.92 23.64 -0.44
CA GLN A 6 11.81 22.97 0.86
C GLN A 6 13.00 22.02 0.96
N THR A 7 14.17 22.57 1.25
CA THR A 7 15.38 21.82 1.56
C THR A 7 15.26 21.29 2.96
N CYS A 8 15.50 20.00 3.16
CA CYS A 8 15.55 19.42 4.51
C CYS A 8 16.40 20.25 5.47
N THR A 9 15.89 20.46 6.68
CA THR A 9 16.64 21.09 7.77
C THR A 9 17.70 20.17 8.40
N CYS A 10 17.56 18.85 8.21
CA CYS A 10 18.40 17.78 8.74
C CYS A 10 19.70 17.54 7.96
N GLY A 11 19.79 17.97 6.69
CA GLY A 11 20.91 17.63 5.80
C GLY A 11 21.04 16.15 5.39
N GLN A 12 20.20 15.26 5.93
CA GLN A 12 20.23 13.81 5.69
C GLN A 12 19.06 13.29 4.83
N CYS A 13 18.15 14.15 4.37
CA CYS A 13 17.04 13.71 3.54
C CYS A 13 17.53 13.08 2.24
N PHE A 14 16.99 11.90 1.95
CA PHE A 14 17.07 11.29 0.65
C PHE A 14 16.43 12.21 -0.40
N GLU A 15 17.16 12.41 -1.52
CA GLU A 15 16.84 13.40 -2.56
C GLU A 15 16.63 14.85 -2.05
N GLY A 16 17.06 15.16 -0.83
CA GLY A 16 16.89 16.46 -0.20
C GLY A 16 15.48 16.76 0.32
N TRP A 17 14.53 15.82 0.22
CA TRP A 17 13.14 16.01 0.65
C TRP A 17 12.56 14.88 1.51
N LEU A 18 12.98 13.63 1.32
CA LEU A 18 12.44 12.47 2.05
C LEU A 18 13.31 12.17 3.26
N SER A 19 12.80 12.35 4.48
CA SER A 19 13.60 12.06 5.68
C SER A 19 13.89 10.57 5.81
N PRO A 20 14.99 10.17 6.48
CA PRO A 20 15.27 8.76 6.72
C PRO A 20 14.11 8.02 7.40
N ARG A 21 13.52 8.62 8.45
CA ARG A 21 12.33 8.08 9.13
C ARG A 21 11.14 7.91 8.18
N MET A 22 10.85 8.92 7.36
CA MET A 22 9.75 8.82 6.40
C MET A 22 10.01 7.74 5.35
N LYS A 23 11.26 7.57 4.91
CA LYS A 23 11.64 6.48 4.00
C LYS A 23 11.39 5.12 4.66
N GLU A 24 11.85 4.91 5.88
CA GLU A 24 11.64 3.65 6.62
C GLU A 24 10.16 3.33 6.82
N LEU A 25 9.33 4.32 7.13
CA LEU A 25 7.88 4.15 7.25
C LEU A 25 7.25 3.66 5.94
N LEU A 26 7.64 4.25 4.81
CA LEU A 26 7.14 3.85 3.49
C LEU A 26 7.66 2.46 3.07
N ASP A 27 8.92 2.14 3.37
CA ASP A 27 9.51 0.83 3.13
C ASP A 27 8.77 -0.24 3.95
N TYR A 28 8.57 0.00 5.24
CA TYR A 28 7.84 -0.90 6.13
C TYR A 28 6.39 -1.10 5.69
N SER A 29 5.69 -0.01 5.33
CA SER A 29 4.33 -0.09 4.79
C SER A 29 4.30 -0.92 3.49
N THR A 30 5.26 -0.74 2.60
CA THR A 30 5.37 -1.53 1.36
C THR A 30 5.55 -3.02 1.65
N GLU A 31 6.50 -3.36 2.53
CA GLU A 31 6.76 -4.74 2.95
C GLU A 31 5.54 -5.40 3.59
N LEU A 32 4.86 -4.68 4.47
CA LEU A 32 3.64 -5.15 5.13
C LEU A 32 2.53 -5.45 4.11
N ARG A 33 2.28 -4.54 3.16
CA ARG A 33 1.23 -4.73 2.14
C ARG A 33 1.53 -5.90 1.22
N TYR A 34 2.75 -5.99 0.71
CA TYR A 34 3.15 -7.12 -0.13
C TYR A 34 3.10 -8.44 0.65
N GLY A 35 3.62 -8.47 1.89
CA GLY A 35 3.67 -9.67 2.73
C GLY A 35 2.28 -10.20 3.11
N LEU A 36 1.36 -9.31 3.51
CA LEU A 36 -0.02 -9.68 3.83
C LEU A 36 -0.75 -10.20 2.58
N ALA A 37 -0.69 -9.47 1.47
CA ALA A 37 -1.39 -9.85 0.25
C ALA A 37 -0.84 -11.15 -0.35
N LYS A 38 0.49 -11.36 -0.30
CA LYS A 38 1.14 -12.62 -0.69
C LYS A 38 0.71 -13.78 0.21
N SER A 39 0.59 -13.56 1.52
CA SER A 39 0.11 -14.59 2.44
C SER A 39 -1.34 -14.99 2.14
N LEU A 40 -2.20 -14.03 1.76
CA LEU A 40 -3.57 -14.29 1.32
C LEU A 40 -3.64 -15.09 0.02
N LEU A 41 -2.71 -14.89 -0.91
CA LEU A 41 -2.60 -15.75 -2.10
C LEU A 41 -2.14 -17.16 -1.73
N HIS A 42 -1.16 -17.28 -0.81
CA HIS A 42 -0.61 -18.58 -0.45
C HIS A 42 -1.61 -19.48 0.28
N THR A 43 -2.53 -18.91 1.06
CA THR A 43 -3.62 -19.70 1.68
C THR A 43 -4.58 -20.30 0.65
N GLN A 44 -4.53 -19.85 -0.60
CA GLN A 44 -5.28 -20.43 -1.72
C GLN A 44 -4.47 -21.41 -2.56
N ASP A 45 -3.14 -21.31 -2.54
CA ASP A 45 -2.26 -22.23 -3.26
C ASP A 45 -2.40 -23.65 -2.66
N GLY A 46 -2.98 -24.58 -3.43
CA GLY A 46 -3.27 -25.96 -3.00
C GLY A 46 -4.74 -26.34 -3.07
N VAL A 47 -5.63 -25.37 -3.31
CA VAL A 47 -7.01 -25.64 -3.72
C VAL A 47 -6.99 -26.03 -5.20
N GLY A 48 -7.56 -27.19 -5.56
CA GLY A 48 -7.53 -27.69 -6.94
C GLY A 48 -8.24 -26.75 -7.93
N GLU A 49 -7.80 -26.72 -9.21
CA GLU A 49 -8.32 -25.82 -10.26
C GLU A 49 -9.85 -25.87 -10.42
N ASP A 50 -10.47 -27.01 -10.14
CA ASP A 50 -11.93 -27.19 -10.18
C ASP A 50 -12.67 -26.41 -9.07
N VAL A 51 -11.96 -25.99 -8.02
CA VAL A 51 -12.48 -25.27 -6.85
C VAL A 51 -12.05 -23.79 -6.86
N THR A 52 -10.95 -23.43 -7.54
CA THR A 52 -10.43 -22.04 -7.61
C THR A 52 -11.25 -21.11 -8.49
N SER A 53 -12.11 -21.63 -9.37
CA SER A 53 -13.03 -20.83 -10.19
C SER A 53 -14.21 -20.22 -9.39
N VAL A 54 -14.35 -20.62 -8.13
CA VAL A 54 -15.32 -20.07 -7.17
C VAL A 54 -14.55 -19.77 -5.88
N LEU A 55 -13.87 -18.62 -5.83
CA LEU A 55 -13.13 -18.20 -4.65
C LEU A 55 -14.06 -18.20 -3.41
N PRO A 56 -13.76 -18.95 -2.34
CA PRO A 56 -14.51 -18.87 -1.09
C PRO A 56 -14.12 -17.66 -0.23
N ILE A 57 -13.05 -16.95 -0.61
CA ILE A 57 -12.55 -15.78 0.10
C ILE A 57 -12.81 -14.56 -0.76
N ASP A 58 -13.69 -13.70 -0.26
CA ASP A 58 -13.85 -12.37 -0.82
C ASP A 58 -12.68 -11.50 -0.34
N TYR A 59 -11.68 -11.32 -1.20
CA TYR A 59 -10.52 -10.47 -0.92
C TYR A 59 -10.94 -9.06 -0.49
N THR A 60 -12.09 -8.59 -0.97
CA THR A 60 -12.58 -7.24 -0.63
C THR A 60 -12.99 -7.08 0.83
N HIS A 61 -13.24 -8.20 1.52
CA HIS A 61 -13.54 -8.22 2.95
C HIS A 61 -12.31 -8.43 3.83
N ILE A 62 -11.17 -8.86 3.28
CA ILE A 62 -9.97 -9.19 4.08
C ILE A 62 -8.81 -8.24 3.79
N ASP A 63 -8.54 -7.97 2.52
CA ASP A 63 -7.44 -7.10 2.13
C ASP A 63 -7.91 -5.65 2.01
N ASN A 64 -7.65 -4.87 3.06
CA ASN A 64 -7.99 -3.45 3.08
C ASN A 64 -7.28 -2.64 1.97
N SER A 65 -6.22 -3.17 1.35
CA SER A 65 -5.55 -2.49 0.24
C SER A 65 -6.43 -2.34 -1.00
N VAL A 66 -7.48 -3.16 -1.16
CA VAL A 66 -8.40 -3.06 -2.31
C VAL A 66 -9.34 -1.85 -2.21
N TYR A 67 -9.43 -1.19 -1.05
CA TYR A 67 -10.22 0.03 -0.88
C TYR A 67 -9.61 1.25 -1.57
N TYR A 68 -8.35 1.15 -2.00
CA TYR A 68 -7.65 2.16 -2.79
C TYR A 68 -7.90 2.01 -4.30
N LEU A 69 -8.49 0.88 -4.72
CA LEU A 69 -8.91 0.68 -6.10
C LEU A 69 -10.24 1.41 -6.35
N PRO A 70 -10.41 2.02 -7.53
CA PRO A 70 -11.72 2.50 -7.97
C PRO A 70 -12.77 1.39 -7.91
N LEU A 71 -14.02 1.76 -7.65
CA LEU A 71 -15.12 0.82 -7.47
C LEU A 71 -15.25 -0.15 -8.67
N GLU A 72 -15.03 0.36 -9.88
CA GLU A 72 -15.09 -0.41 -11.13
C GLU A 72 -14.00 -1.49 -11.22
N VAL A 73 -12.82 -1.24 -10.64
CA VAL A 73 -11.73 -2.23 -10.58
C VAL A 73 -11.97 -3.20 -9.43
N ARG A 74 -12.43 -2.70 -8.28
CA ARG A 74 -12.73 -3.51 -7.09
C ARG A 74 -13.81 -4.54 -7.36
N HIS A 75 -14.89 -4.18 -8.06
CA HIS A 75 -15.94 -5.12 -8.45
C HIS A 75 -15.44 -6.27 -9.33
N LYS A 76 -14.27 -6.11 -9.97
CA LYS A 76 -13.63 -7.15 -10.76
C LYS A 76 -12.77 -8.10 -9.95
N ILE A 77 -12.55 -7.86 -8.65
CA ILE A 77 -11.76 -8.73 -7.74
C ILE A 77 -12.67 -9.72 -6.98
N GLY A 78 -13.99 -9.60 -7.12
CA GLY A 78 -14.95 -10.43 -6.41
C GLY A 78 -15.05 -11.88 -6.93
N PRO A 79 -15.60 -12.79 -6.10
CA PRO A 79 -15.69 -14.23 -6.38
C PRO A 79 -16.56 -14.59 -7.58
N SER A 80 -17.39 -13.65 -8.07
CA SER A 80 -18.27 -13.85 -9.22
C SER A 80 -17.64 -13.51 -10.57
N THR A 81 -16.36 -13.15 -10.61
CA THR A 81 -15.70 -12.68 -11.84
C THR A 81 -14.65 -13.67 -12.32
N GLN A 82 -14.74 -14.08 -13.60
CA GLN A 82 -13.82 -15.07 -14.19
C GLN A 82 -12.36 -14.62 -14.17
N SER A 83 -12.09 -13.32 -14.08
CA SER A 83 -10.75 -12.73 -14.05
C SER A 83 -10.34 -12.21 -12.67
N GLY A 84 -11.13 -12.41 -11.61
CA GLY A 84 -10.91 -11.70 -10.35
C GLY A 84 -9.61 -12.05 -9.65
N ASP A 85 -9.26 -13.34 -9.63
CA ASP A 85 -7.96 -13.79 -9.13
C ASP A 85 -6.79 -13.17 -9.92
N ALA A 86 -6.90 -13.13 -11.25
CA ALA A 86 -5.86 -12.54 -12.09
C ALA A 86 -5.73 -11.02 -11.91
N VAL A 87 -6.85 -10.30 -11.72
CA VAL A 87 -6.83 -8.86 -11.42
C VAL A 87 -6.17 -8.61 -10.06
N TYR A 88 -6.50 -9.41 -9.04
CA TYR A 88 -5.93 -9.27 -7.71
C TYR A 88 -4.44 -9.64 -7.66
N ARG A 89 -4.04 -10.75 -8.28
CA ARG A 89 -2.62 -11.12 -8.44
C ARG A 89 -1.83 -10.03 -9.18
N GLY A 90 -2.43 -9.42 -10.21
CA GLY A 90 -1.83 -8.29 -10.91
C GLY A 90 -1.69 -7.06 -10.03
N TYR A 91 -2.64 -6.79 -9.13
CA TYR A 91 -2.52 -5.73 -8.13
C TYR A 91 -1.39 -5.99 -7.12
N ILE A 92 -1.27 -7.23 -6.63
CA ILE A 92 -0.19 -7.64 -5.73
C ILE A 92 1.19 -7.50 -6.38
N ALA A 93 1.29 -7.85 -7.66
CA ALA A 93 2.51 -7.67 -8.44
C ALA A 93 2.93 -6.19 -8.55
N VAL A 94 2.02 -5.23 -8.36
CA VAL A 94 2.39 -3.81 -8.24
C VAL A 94 3.13 -3.53 -6.93
N PHE A 95 2.67 -4.07 -5.81
CA PHE A 95 3.39 -3.94 -4.53
C PHE A 95 4.77 -4.60 -4.59
N GLU A 96 4.87 -5.76 -5.26
CA GLU A 96 6.15 -6.42 -5.53
C GLU A 96 7.08 -5.53 -6.36
N ALA A 97 6.59 -4.97 -7.46
CA ALA A 97 7.38 -4.06 -8.29
C ALA A 97 7.86 -2.83 -7.50
N ILE A 98 7.03 -2.26 -6.62
CA ILE A 98 7.43 -1.14 -5.76
C ILE A 98 8.53 -1.57 -4.79
N LYS A 99 8.35 -2.71 -4.12
CA LYS A 99 9.35 -3.29 -3.20
C LYS A 99 10.69 -3.54 -3.89
N ASP A 100 10.67 -4.10 -5.09
CA ASP A 100 11.89 -4.34 -5.88
C ASP A 100 12.61 -3.02 -6.19
N LEU A 101 11.85 -2.00 -6.62
CA LEU A 101 12.42 -0.68 -6.90
C LEU A 101 13.00 0.01 -5.65
N LEU A 102 12.44 -0.26 -4.46
CA LEU A 102 12.99 0.24 -3.18
C LEU A 102 14.25 -0.51 -2.74
N SER A 103 14.38 -1.78 -3.14
CA SER A 103 15.52 -2.64 -2.81
C SER A 103 16.73 -2.41 -3.71
N GLU A 104 16.51 -1.89 -4.93
CA GLU A 104 17.59 -1.47 -5.82
C GLU A 104 18.36 -0.29 -5.19
N GLU A 105 19.69 -0.26 -5.32
CA GLU A 105 20.54 0.89 -4.91
C GLU A 105 20.28 2.10 -5.82
N ARG A 106 19.09 2.68 -5.72
CA ARG A 106 18.64 3.80 -6.52
C ARG A 106 18.96 5.12 -5.84
N LYS A 107 19.08 6.14 -6.69
CA LYS A 107 19.22 7.53 -6.23
C LYS A 107 17.87 8.18 -5.94
N ASP A 108 16.79 7.56 -6.40
CA ASP A 108 15.45 8.11 -6.41
C ASP A 108 14.40 7.17 -5.82
N PHE A 109 13.36 7.76 -5.21
CA PHE A 109 12.26 7.01 -4.62
C PHE A 109 11.23 6.68 -5.71
N PRO A 110 10.60 5.48 -5.72
CA PRO A 110 9.67 5.10 -6.79
C PRO A 110 8.46 6.04 -6.88
N THR A 111 8.37 6.80 -7.97
CA THR A 111 7.22 7.64 -8.31
C THR A 111 6.16 6.86 -9.09
N VAL A 112 4.95 7.40 -9.22
CA VAL A 112 3.90 6.84 -10.09
C VAL A 112 4.43 6.61 -11.51
N ALA A 113 5.22 7.54 -12.05
CA ALA A 113 5.80 7.41 -13.39
C ALA A 113 6.81 6.26 -13.46
N THR A 114 7.70 6.15 -12.48
CA THR A 114 8.71 5.08 -12.41
C THR A 114 8.07 3.70 -12.29
N VAL A 115 7.08 3.55 -11.40
CA VAL A 115 6.37 2.28 -11.21
C VAL A 115 5.55 1.94 -12.46
N SER A 116 4.86 2.91 -13.06
CA SER A 116 4.10 2.68 -14.30
C SER A 116 4.99 2.22 -15.45
N ALA A 117 6.19 2.80 -15.58
CA ALA A 117 7.17 2.36 -16.58
C ALA A 117 7.61 0.90 -16.33
N LYS A 118 7.92 0.55 -15.08
CA LYS A 118 8.26 -0.83 -14.69
C LYS A 118 7.11 -1.81 -15.00
N LEU A 119 5.87 -1.44 -14.69
CA LEU A 119 4.71 -2.28 -15.00
C LEU A 119 4.50 -2.47 -16.50
N ALA A 120 4.78 -1.46 -17.32
CA ALA A 120 4.72 -1.58 -18.76
C ALA A 120 5.78 -2.56 -19.30
N GLU A 121 7.01 -2.52 -18.76
CA GLU A 121 8.05 -3.49 -19.10
C GLU A 121 7.65 -4.92 -18.70
N LEU A 122 7.09 -5.09 -17.50
CA LEU A 122 6.65 -6.40 -17.01
C LEU A 122 5.44 -6.94 -17.79
N ARG A 123 4.55 -6.06 -18.24
CA ARG A 123 3.39 -6.40 -19.08
C ARG A 123 3.81 -7.06 -20.40
N ASP A 124 4.89 -6.58 -21.01
CA ASP A 124 5.39 -7.06 -22.30
C ASP A 124 6.33 -8.28 -22.16
N SER A 125 6.49 -8.80 -20.94
CA SER A 125 7.32 -9.99 -20.68
C SER A 125 6.67 -11.28 -21.17
N GLU A 126 7.50 -12.20 -21.68
CA GLU A 126 7.07 -13.56 -22.05
C GLU A 126 6.86 -14.48 -20.84
N ASP A 127 7.22 -14.03 -19.63
CA ASP A 127 7.02 -14.81 -18.40
C ASP A 127 5.53 -14.94 -18.08
N ALA A 128 5.04 -16.18 -18.10
CA ALA A 128 3.63 -16.49 -17.83
C ALA A 128 3.19 -16.05 -16.42
N SER A 129 4.11 -15.98 -15.45
CA SER A 129 3.81 -15.52 -14.09
C SER A 129 3.47 -14.02 -14.02
N LEU A 130 3.85 -13.24 -15.04
CA LEU A 130 3.59 -11.79 -15.12
C LEU A 130 2.32 -11.43 -15.89
N LYS A 131 1.64 -12.41 -16.51
CA LYS A 131 0.34 -12.21 -17.19
C LYS A 131 -0.72 -11.51 -16.32
N PRO A 132 -0.82 -11.77 -15.00
CA PRO A 132 -1.75 -11.04 -14.14
C PRO A 132 -1.57 -9.52 -14.18
N ILE A 133 -0.36 -8.99 -14.39
CA ILE A 133 -0.11 -7.54 -14.50
C ILE A 133 -0.87 -6.97 -15.69
N ALA A 134 -0.79 -7.63 -16.86
CA ALA A 134 -1.53 -7.22 -18.05
C ALA A 134 -3.04 -7.20 -17.79
N VAL A 135 -3.56 -8.25 -17.12
CA VAL A 135 -4.98 -8.35 -16.77
C VAL A 135 -5.41 -7.21 -15.83
N PHE A 136 -4.62 -6.88 -14.81
CA PHE A 136 -4.92 -5.77 -13.90
C PHE A 136 -4.95 -4.43 -14.64
N LEU A 137 -3.94 -4.14 -15.46
CA LEU A 137 -3.85 -2.89 -16.23
C LEU A 137 -5.00 -2.76 -17.24
N ASP A 138 -5.31 -3.83 -17.98
CA ASP A 138 -6.42 -3.86 -18.95
C ASP A 138 -7.79 -3.69 -18.30
N ASN A 139 -7.87 -3.94 -16.99
CA ASN A 139 -9.07 -3.76 -16.20
C ASN A 139 -9.18 -2.38 -15.53
N GLY A 140 -8.29 -1.44 -15.83
CA GLY A 140 -8.29 -0.08 -15.28
C GLY A 140 -7.41 0.09 -14.05
N GLY A 141 -6.65 -0.95 -13.70
CA GLY A 141 -5.61 -0.91 -12.67
C GLY A 141 -4.48 0.05 -13.02
N LYS A 142 -3.87 0.66 -11.99
CA LYS A 142 -2.79 1.62 -12.13
C LYS A 142 -1.83 1.55 -10.95
N ALA A 143 -0.60 2.04 -11.15
CA ALA A 143 0.42 2.13 -10.11
C ALA A 143 0.01 3.06 -8.95
N GLU A 144 -0.71 4.14 -9.26
CA GLU A 144 -1.12 5.15 -8.28
C GLU A 144 -1.97 4.57 -7.15
N TYR A 145 -2.77 3.54 -7.39
CA TYR A 145 -3.60 2.92 -6.34
C TYR A 145 -2.76 2.21 -5.27
N ALA A 146 -1.70 1.50 -5.67
CA ALA A 146 -0.81 0.82 -4.74
C ALA A 146 0.07 1.81 -3.96
N LEU A 147 0.62 2.82 -4.64
CA LEU A 147 1.40 3.87 -3.99
C LEU A 147 0.53 4.69 -3.02
N ASP A 148 -0.70 5.01 -3.39
CA ASP A 148 -1.65 5.69 -2.52
C ASP A 148 -1.94 4.87 -1.27
N CYS A 149 -2.18 3.56 -1.43
CA CYS A 149 -2.30 2.63 -0.31
C CYS A 149 -1.07 2.65 0.60
N ILE A 150 0.15 2.56 0.06
CA ILE A 150 1.37 2.55 0.86
C ILE A 150 1.48 3.82 1.70
N VAL A 151 1.30 4.98 1.06
CA VAL A 151 1.46 6.30 1.70
C VAL A 151 0.39 6.53 2.76
N ASP A 152 -0.86 6.25 2.43
CA ASP A 152 -1.98 6.48 3.34
C ASP A 152 -1.97 5.49 4.51
N ARG A 153 -1.63 4.21 4.29
CA ARG A 153 -1.48 3.23 5.38
C ARG A 153 -0.28 3.51 6.26
N ALA A 154 0.84 3.98 5.68
CA ALA A 154 1.97 4.46 6.49
C ALA A 154 1.52 5.58 7.43
N ARG A 155 0.73 6.53 6.94
CA ARG A 155 0.17 7.61 7.77
C ARG A 155 -0.81 7.08 8.82
N GLU A 156 -1.80 6.30 8.40
CA GLU A 156 -2.94 5.89 9.22
C GLU A 156 -2.58 4.87 10.31
N GLU A 157 -1.64 3.96 10.02
CA GLU A 157 -1.25 2.90 10.94
C GLU A 157 0.04 3.23 11.67
N LEU A 158 1.07 3.72 10.97
CA LEU A 158 2.45 3.75 11.49
C LEU A 158 2.83 5.07 12.16
N THR A 159 1.92 6.05 12.22
CA THR A 159 2.24 7.37 12.78
C THR A 159 1.13 7.92 13.69
N PRO A 160 1.48 8.78 14.67
CA PRO A 160 0.49 9.46 15.51
C PRO A 160 -0.50 10.37 14.77
N LEU A 161 -0.36 10.58 13.46
CA LEU A 161 -1.30 11.34 12.63
C LEU A 161 -2.51 10.51 12.16
N GLY A 162 -2.41 9.20 12.28
CA GLY A 162 -3.37 8.22 11.82
C GLY A 162 -4.44 7.87 12.85
N ARG A 163 -5.61 7.43 12.37
CA ARG A 163 -6.71 6.97 13.23
C ARG A 163 -6.49 5.56 13.77
N LEU A 164 -5.66 4.76 13.08
CA LEU A 164 -5.40 3.37 13.42
C LEU A 164 -4.08 3.18 14.17
N TYR A 165 -3.43 4.29 14.55
CA TYR A 165 -2.24 4.27 15.36
C TYR A 165 -2.60 3.91 16.81
N ASP A 166 -2.10 2.76 17.26
CA ASP A 166 -2.43 2.19 18.57
C ASP A 166 -1.18 1.88 19.42
N ALA A 167 -1.41 1.26 20.58
CA ALA A 167 -0.34 0.90 21.50
C ALA A 167 0.61 -0.18 20.94
N GLU A 168 0.14 -1.05 20.04
CA GLU A 168 1.00 -2.03 19.37
C GLU A 168 1.92 -1.31 18.38
N THR A 169 1.42 -0.29 17.71
CA THR A 169 2.18 0.49 16.74
C THR A 169 3.20 1.44 17.39
N GLN A 170 3.00 1.85 18.65
CA GLN A 170 4.02 2.59 19.41
C GLN A 170 5.34 1.82 19.56
N TYR A 171 5.30 0.48 19.49
CA TYR A 171 6.51 -0.32 19.46
C TYR A 171 7.34 -0.09 18.19
N ILE A 172 6.67 0.13 17.04
CA ILE A 172 7.34 0.44 15.77
C ILE A 172 8.12 1.74 15.90
N ASP A 173 7.53 2.79 16.48
CA ASP A 173 8.25 4.04 16.75
C ASP A 173 9.48 3.82 17.66
N ALA A 174 9.37 2.96 18.67
CA ALA A 174 10.50 2.64 19.55
C ALA A 174 11.62 1.86 18.84
N VAL A 175 11.27 1.04 17.84
CA VAL A 175 12.25 0.33 16.99
C VAL A 175 12.91 1.32 16.03
N LEU A 176 12.14 2.15 15.34
CA LEU A 176 12.64 3.15 14.40
C LEU A 176 13.51 4.21 15.10
N ASP A 177 13.12 4.66 16.30
CA ASP A 177 13.91 5.60 17.10
C ASP A 177 15.15 4.93 17.75
N GLY A 178 15.18 3.60 17.84
CA GLY A 178 16.18 2.82 18.55
C GLY A 178 17.31 2.24 17.68
N GLU A 179 17.05 1.94 16.41
CA GLU A 179 18.03 1.30 15.51
C GLU A 179 18.95 2.31 14.81
N GLU A 180 18.41 3.45 14.38
CA GLU A 180 19.19 4.56 13.83
C GLU A 180 18.70 5.84 14.49
N ASN A 181 19.59 6.51 15.24
CA ASN A 181 19.27 7.74 15.98
C ASN A 181 19.09 8.91 15.00
N HIS A 182 18.01 8.86 14.22
CA HIS A 182 17.68 9.83 13.18
C HIS A 182 17.49 11.20 13.83
N GLU A 183 18.26 12.20 13.38
CA GLU A 183 18.05 13.56 13.83
C GLU A 183 16.65 14.01 13.39
N LYS A 184 15.88 14.57 14.34
CA LYS A 184 14.51 15.04 14.06
C LYS A 184 14.49 15.95 12.84
N CYS A 185 13.66 15.59 11.87
CA CYS A 185 13.52 16.29 10.61
C CYS A 185 12.15 16.95 10.52
N ALA A 186 12.07 18.14 9.93
CA ALA A 186 10.80 18.79 9.64
C ALA A 186 9.91 17.96 8.68
N ASN A 187 10.51 17.05 7.92
CA ASN A 187 9.84 16.24 6.91
C ASN A 187 9.46 14.84 7.42
N ASP A 188 9.70 14.50 8.69
CA ASP A 188 9.46 13.15 9.25
C ASP A 188 8.02 12.67 9.14
N LEU A 189 7.06 13.60 9.00
CA LEU A 189 5.63 13.32 8.90
C LEU A 189 4.95 14.15 7.80
N ASP A 190 5.71 14.70 6.85
CA ASP A 190 5.15 15.52 5.77
C ASP A 190 4.62 14.64 4.61
N PHE A 191 3.52 13.93 4.88
CA PHE A 191 2.84 13.11 3.89
C PHE A 191 2.30 13.93 2.71
N GLY A 192 2.04 15.23 2.90
CA GLY A 192 1.65 16.12 1.80
C GLY A 192 2.78 16.25 0.77
N LEU A 193 4.00 16.52 1.24
CA LEU A 193 5.20 16.56 0.41
C LEU A 193 5.48 15.21 -0.25
N VAL A 194 5.34 14.09 0.48
CA VAL A 194 5.48 12.74 -0.09
C VAL A 194 4.53 12.55 -1.26
N ARG A 195 3.23 12.82 -1.08
CA ARG A 195 2.23 12.64 -2.14
C ARG A 195 2.55 13.49 -3.38
N GLU A 196 2.93 14.75 -3.18
CA GLU A 196 3.36 15.63 -4.26
C GLU A 196 4.53 15.02 -5.04
N LYS A 197 5.58 14.57 -4.34
CA LYS A 197 6.81 14.04 -4.96
C LYS A 197 6.61 12.71 -5.66
N LEU A 198 5.70 11.88 -5.18
CA LEU A 198 5.35 10.62 -5.84
C LEU A 198 4.41 10.81 -7.03
N GLY A 199 3.81 11.99 -7.20
CA GLY A 199 2.84 12.27 -8.26
C GLY A 199 1.43 11.77 -7.92
N LEU A 200 1.09 11.69 -6.64
CA LEU A 200 -0.24 11.34 -6.14
C LEU A 200 -1.14 12.56 -5.98
N SER A 201 -2.45 12.35 -5.93
CA SER A 201 -3.42 13.39 -5.56
C SER A 201 -3.20 13.87 -4.13
N VAL A 202 -3.64 15.08 -3.80
CA VAL A 202 -3.56 15.59 -2.42
C VAL A 202 -4.40 14.73 -1.47
N GLU A 203 -5.60 14.35 -1.89
CA GLU A 203 -6.50 13.48 -1.15
C GLU A 203 -6.20 12.01 -1.46
N SER A 204 -6.29 11.15 -0.44
CA SER A 204 -6.23 9.70 -0.57
C SER A 204 -7.44 9.19 -1.36
N LEU A 205 -7.21 8.18 -2.22
CA LEU A 205 -8.26 7.46 -2.93
C LEU A 205 -8.90 6.39 -2.03
N GLY A 206 -8.21 6.00 -0.95
CA GLY A 206 -8.70 5.02 0.02
C GLY A 206 -9.88 5.56 0.81
N ALA A 207 -11.06 4.98 0.57
CA ALA A 207 -12.23 5.15 1.43
C ALA A 207 -12.47 3.82 2.16
N LEU A 208 -11.84 3.67 3.33
CA LEU A 208 -12.22 2.58 4.23
C LEU A 208 -13.62 2.86 4.78
N PRO A 209 -14.49 1.85 4.87
CA PRO A 209 -15.74 2.00 5.61
C PRO A 209 -15.39 2.39 7.05
N ASP A 210 -16.07 3.39 7.59
CA ASP A 210 -15.95 3.71 9.01
C ASP A 210 -16.58 2.53 9.79
N ASP A 211 -15.78 1.80 10.57
CA ASP A 211 -16.20 0.66 11.40
C ASP A 211 -17.12 1.06 12.59
N ASP A 212 -17.78 2.22 12.51
CA ASP A 212 -18.60 2.83 13.57
C ASP A 212 -19.88 2.04 13.90
N GLU A 213 -20.17 0.93 13.21
CA GLU A 213 -21.39 0.13 13.45
C GLU A 213 -21.21 -1.10 14.36
N ASP A 214 -19.98 -1.58 14.64
CA ASP A 214 -19.77 -2.85 15.35
C ASP A 214 -19.41 -2.71 16.85
N SER A 215 -19.38 -1.48 17.39
CA SER A 215 -19.07 -1.24 18.81
C SER A 215 -20.28 -1.25 19.75
N ARG A 216 -21.44 -1.75 19.32
CA ARG A 216 -22.57 -1.99 20.24
C ARG A 216 -22.36 -3.33 20.92
N ASP A 217 -21.58 -3.33 22.00
CA ASP A 217 -21.63 -4.39 22.99
C ASP A 217 -23.11 -4.72 23.28
N PRO A 218 -23.56 -5.98 23.15
CA PRO A 218 -24.89 -6.34 23.57
C PRO A 218 -25.00 -5.99 25.06
N VAL A 219 -25.95 -5.11 25.38
CA VAL A 219 -26.29 -4.77 26.76
C VAL A 219 -26.54 -6.10 27.47
N SER A 220 -25.69 -6.45 28.42
CA SER A 220 -25.89 -7.65 29.22
C SER A 220 -27.18 -7.44 30.02
N ASP A 221 -28.27 -8.05 29.58
CA ASP A 221 -29.50 -8.19 30.33
C ASP A 221 -29.25 -9.14 31.51
N ASP A 222 -28.58 -8.65 32.56
CA ASP A 222 -28.43 -9.35 33.83
C ASP A 222 -28.46 -8.33 34.98
N GLU A 223 -29.67 -7.85 35.33
CA GLU A 223 -30.04 -7.49 36.71
C GLU A 223 -31.57 -7.61 36.90
N GLU A 224 -32.06 -8.81 37.26
CA GLU A 224 -33.25 -9.01 38.12
C GLU A 224 -32.95 -10.05 39.22
#